data_AF-A0A285V6V2-F1
#
_entry.id   AF-A0A285V6V2-F1
#
_cell.length_a   1.000
_cell.length_b   1.000
_cell.length_c   1.000
_cell.angle_alpha   90.00
_cell.angle_beta   90.00
_cell.angle_gamma   90.00
#
_symmetry.space_group_name_H-M   'P 1'
#
loop_
_entity.id
_entity.type
_entity.pdbx_description
1 polymer ?
#
loop_
_entity_poly.entity_id
_entity_poly.type
_entity_poly.pdbx_seq_one_letter_code
_entity_poly.pdbx_strand_id
1 'polypeptide(L)' 'MTAVPRPKELAMPTSVATADRPELRVDPVPAPAPASGCGACGHPEAGHDAVGLRWCRATVDSALDRACVCQVG' A
#
# COMPACT_ATOMS: atom_id res chain seq x y z
N MET A 1 44.64 -12.79 7.18
CA MET A 1 43.69 -12.43 8.25
C MET A 1 43.58 -10.91 8.26
N THR A 2 42.68 -10.39 7.43
CA THR A 2 42.57 -8.93 7.15
C THR A 2 41.36 -8.41 7.90
N ALA A 3 41.59 -7.46 8.81
CA ALA A 3 40.54 -6.84 9.60
C ALA A 3 39.67 -5.92 8.74
N VAL A 4 38.35 -6.12 8.78
CA VAL A 4 37.36 -5.26 8.13
C VAL A 4 37.05 -4.08 9.05
N PRO A 5 37.21 -2.82 8.62
CA PRO A 5 36.84 -1.67 9.45
C PRO A 5 35.31 -1.56 9.59
N ARG A 6 34.85 -1.22 10.80
CA ARG A 6 33.43 -1.00 11.11
C ARG A 6 32.88 0.23 10.36
N PRO A 7 31.64 0.20 9.85
CA PRO A 7 31.00 1.39 9.31
C PRO A 7 30.79 2.41 10.43
N LYS A 8 31.10 3.68 10.14
CA LYS A 8 30.79 4.82 11.01
C LYS A 8 29.29 4.84 11.27
N GLU A 9 28.90 4.84 12.54
CA GLU A 9 27.52 5.06 12.97
C GLU A 9 27.00 6.37 12.36
N LEU A 10 26.04 6.24 11.46
CA LEU A 10 25.28 7.38 10.95
C LEU A 10 24.47 7.92 12.13
N ALA A 11 24.84 9.11 12.58
CA ALA A 11 24.10 9.86 13.58
C ALA A 11 22.61 9.98 13.19
N MET A 12 21.77 9.72 14.19
CA MET A 12 20.31 9.69 14.12
C MET A 12 19.73 11.09 13.90
N PRO A 13 18.61 11.25 13.19
CA PRO A 13 17.84 12.47 13.32
C PRO A 13 16.95 12.43 14.57
N THR A 14 17.15 13.47 15.37
CA THR A 14 16.37 13.97 16.51
C THR A 14 14.85 13.79 16.38
N SER A 15 14.23 13.44 17.51
CA SER A 15 12.78 13.39 17.73
C SER A 15 12.06 14.56 17.08
N VAL A 16 11.08 14.23 16.23
CA VAL A 16 10.19 15.20 15.61
C VAL A 16 9.35 15.86 16.70
N ALA A 17 9.49 17.18 16.82
CA ALA A 17 8.65 18.02 17.65
C ALA A 17 7.17 17.75 17.34
N THR A 18 6.36 17.57 18.39
CA THR A 18 4.91 17.42 18.31
C THR A 18 4.28 18.72 17.81
N ALA A 19 4.42 18.99 16.51
CA ALA A 19 3.69 20.05 15.86
C ALA A 19 2.20 19.75 16.03
N ASP A 20 1.50 20.75 16.54
CA ASP A 20 0.06 20.93 16.64
C ASP A 20 -0.71 19.93 15.78
N ARG A 21 -1.34 18.94 16.44
CA ARG A 21 -2.08 17.89 15.73
C ARG A 21 -3.34 18.56 15.20
N PRO A 22 -3.48 18.80 13.89
CA PRO A 22 -4.68 19.43 13.38
C PRO A 22 -5.87 18.56 13.78
N GLU A 23 -6.86 19.18 14.42
CA GLU A 23 -8.15 18.57 14.70
C GLU A 23 -8.62 17.88 13.42
N LEU A 24 -8.66 16.54 13.45
CA LEU A 24 -9.00 15.74 12.28
C LEU A 24 -10.46 16.04 11.94
N ARG A 25 -10.68 16.98 11.03
CA ARG A 25 -11.98 17.24 10.45
C ARG A 25 -12.41 15.95 9.74
N VAL A 26 -13.32 15.22 10.36
CA VAL A 26 -13.95 14.05 9.73
C VAL A 26 -14.99 14.61 8.78
N ASP A 27 -14.60 14.81 7.53
CA ASP A 27 -15.56 15.07 6.48
C ASP A 27 -16.51 13.87 6.36
N PRO A 28 -17.81 14.08 6.11
CA PRO A 28 -18.77 12.99 5.96
C PRO A 28 -18.29 12.08 4.83
N VAL A 29 -18.06 10.81 5.18
CA VAL A 29 -17.64 9.78 4.22
C VAL A 29 -18.73 9.67 3.16
N PRO A 30 -18.43 9.96 1.88
CA PRO A 30 -19.40 9.79 0.82
C PRO A 30 -19.88 8.33 0.79
N ALA A 31 -21.17 8.14 0.53
CA ALA A 31 -21.75 6.80 0.41
C ALA A 31 -20.91 5.94 -0.55
N PRO A 32 -20.68 4.65 -0.24
CA PRO A 32 -19.82 3.81 -1.06
C PRO A 32 -20.38 3.79 -2.48
N ALA A 33 -19.58 4.26 -3.43
CA ALA A 33 -19.85 4.08 -4.85
C ALA A 33 -20.06 2.58 -5.12
N PRO A 34 -20.88 2.20 -6.11
CA PRO A 34 -21.02 0.80 -6.48
C PRO A 34 -19.63 0.22 -6.67
N ALA A 35 -19.35 -0.89 -5.97
CA ALA A 35 -18.01 -1.48 -5.90
C ALA A 35 -17.49 -1.62 -7.32
N SER A 36 -16.57 -0.73 -7.69
CA SER A 36 -15.93 -0.79 -8.99
C SER A 36 -15.14 -2.09 -8.98
N GLY A 37 -15.44 -2.98 -9.91
CA GLY A 37 -14.68 -4.23 -10.03
C GLY A 37 -13.19 -3.89 -10.15
N CYS A 38 -12.33 -4.75 -9.61
CA CYS A 38 -10.90 -4.57 -9.72
C CYS A 38 -10.50 -4.50 -11.19
N GLY A 39 -9.78 -3.44 -11.60
CA GLY A 39 -9.38 -3.26 -13.00
C GLY A 39 -8.48 -4.39 -13.57
N ALA A 40 -7.93 -5.25 -12.71
CA ALA A 40 -7.12 -6.40 -13.12
C ALA A 40 -7.96 -7.66 -13.39
N CYS A 41 -8.94 -7.95 -12.54
CA CYS A 41 -9.62 -9.25 -12.50
C CYS A 41 -11.15 -9.17 -12.56
N GLY A 42 -11.74 -7.98 -12.47
CA GLY A 42 -13.19 -7.76 -12.50
C GLY A 42 -13.92 -8.09 -11.20
N HIS A 43 -13.31 -8.84 -10.28
CA HIS A 43 -13.93 -9.17 -8.99
C HIS A 43 -14.03 -7.96 -8.04
N PRO A 44 -14.93 -7.97 -7.05
CA PRO A 44 -15.08 -6.88 -6.09
C PRO A 44 -13.78 -6.57 -5.33
N GLU A 45 -13.39 -5.30 -5.23
CA GLU A 45 -12.20 -4.90 -4.46
C GLU A 45 -12.31 -5.31 -2.97
N ALA A 46 -13.51 -5.32 -2.40
CA ALA A 46 -13.77 -5.77 -1.03
C ALA A 46 -13.37 -7.23 -0.76
N GLY A 47 -13.27 -8.06 -1.80
CA GLY A 47 -12.81 -9.44 -1.69
C GLY A 47 -11.29 -9.60 -1.62
N HIS A 48 -10.53 -8.53 -1.82
CA HIS A 48 -9.09 -8.62 -1.88
C HIS A 48 -8.48 -8.53 -0.48
N ASP A 49 -7.53 -9.43 -0.20
CA ASP A 49 -6.57 -9.17 0.87
C ASP A 49 -5.50 -8.17 0.40
N ALA A 50 -4.61 -7.78 1.32
CA ALA A 50 -3.55 -6.81 1.02
C ALA A 50 -2.54 -7.33 -0.03
N VAL A 51 -2.43 -8.64 -0.23
CA VAL A 51 -1.54 -9.23 -1.23
C VAL A 51 -2.21 -9.19 -2.60
N GLY A 52 -3.47 -9.60 -2.69
CA GLY A 52 -4.30 -9.53 -3.88
C GLY A 52 -4.39 -8.11 -4.43
N LEU A 53 -4.64 -7.10 -3.57
CA LEU A 53 -4.65 -5.70 -4.00
C LEU A 53 -3.33 -5.27 -4.65
N ARG A 54 -2.19 -5.61 -4.04
CA ARG A 54 -0.88 -5.25 -4.57
C ARG A 54 -0.59 -5.96 -5.89
N TRP A 55 -0.92 -7.25 -5.99
CA TRP A 55 -0.74 -8.01 -7.21
C TRP A 55 -1.57 -7.46 -8.37
N CYS A 56 -2.86 -7.22 -8.13
CA CYS A 56 -3.78 -6.69 -9.13
C CYS A 56 -3.35 -5.30 -9.61
N ARG A 57 -2.97 -4.40 -8.68
CA ARG A 57 -2.44 -3.08 -9.04
C ARG A 57 -1.20 -3.17 -9.93
N ALA A 58 -0.21 -3.96 -9.51
CA ALA A 58 1.00 -4.16 -10.32
C ALA A 58 0.70 -4.74 -11.72
N THR A 59 -0.33 -5.59 -11.83
CA THR A 59 -0.79 -6.16 -13.11
C THR A 59 -1.33 -5.08 -14.03
N VAL A 60 -2.22 -4.22 -13.54
CA VAL A 60 -2.79 -3.10 -14.29
C VAL A 60 -1.72 -2.09 -14.66
N ASP A 61 -0.93 -1.65 -13.68
CA ASP A 61 0.11 -0.62 -13.85
C ASP A 61 1.18 -1.05 -14.87
N SER A 62 1.45 -2.36 -14.95
CA SER A 62 2.44 -2.92 -15.86
C SER A 62 1.83 -3.51 -17.14
N ALA A 63 0.51 -3.39 -17.35
CA ALA A 63 -0.23 -3.97 -18.48
C ALA A 63 0.10 -5.45 -18.74
N LEU A 64 0.20 -6.25 -17.67
CA LEU A 64 0.56 -7.66 -17.77
C LEU A 64 -0.68 -8.53 -18.03
N ASP A 65 -0.58 -9.45 -18.99
CA ASP A 65 -1.56 -10.50 -19.21
C ASP A 65 -1.24 -11.71 -18.33
N ARG A 66 -1.83 -11.76 -17.13
CA ARG A 66 -1.64 -12.85 -16.16
C ARG A 66 -2.87 -13.07 -15.30
N ALA A 67 -3.02 -14.28 -14.79
CA ALA A 67 -4.09 -14.63 -13.87
C ALA A 67 -3.99 -13.85 -12.54
N CYS A 68 -5.15 -13.56 -11.96
CA CYS A 68 -5.24 -12.97 -10.63
C CYS A 68 -4.95 -14.00 -9.53
N VAL A 69 -4.46 -13.54 -8.38
CA VAL A 69 -4.20 -14.37 -7.19
C VAL A 69 -5.35 -14.33 -6.16
N CYS A 70 -6.43 -13.65 -6.50
CA CYS A 70 -7.58 -13.48 -5.62
C CYS A 70 -8.21 -14.85 -5.29
N GLN A 71 -8.55 -15.07 -4.02
CA GLN A 71 -9.21 -16.30 -3.56
C GLN A 71 -10.72 -16.29 -3.79
N VAL A 72 -11.29 -15.10 -3.92
CA VAL A 72 -12.71 -14.90 -4.24
C VAL A 72 -12.84 -14.48 -5.70
N GLY A 73 -13.63 -15.26 -6.44
CA GLY A 73 -14.13 -14.97 -7.78
C GLY A 73 -15.61 -14.63 -7.71
#